data_AF-A0A6C0C822-F1
#
_entry.id   AF-A0A6C0C822-F1
#
_cell.length_a   1.000
_cell.length_b   1.000
_cell.length_c   1.000
_cell.angle_alpha   90.00
_cell.angle_beta   90.00
_cell.angle_gamma   90.00
#
_symmetry.space_group_name_H-M   'P 1'
#
loop_
_entity.id
_entity.type
_entity.pdbx_description
1 polymer ?
#
loop_
_entity_poly.entity_id
_entity_poly.type
_entity_poly.pdbx_seq_one_letter_code
_entity_poly.pdbx_strand_id
1 'polypeptide(L)'
;MRTYTSKPFVTPAKIFGNKKLPSPCNAAIICFCPMPEQFKYYLPFKSPDRLFLHVHPDQVNFCQYKEHHFIVLAEVYGGPVSVSVVEELHHYGISNIIGLGFVGSLTADLPISKNICSGNSLVEQGTCPHYMSTSDCDMIESDDIIEKMFNNKLESCNIWTTNGIYREYEHDIQRAKEFNCRAVNMDTAPLFASCKMLNLSYGYVATVSDVLDEKWTNDLTASIDNGNIAQNKLAQIVIEFIPQMDKLSNDSYGKIEFDVLALVEKLFVQLNICKSHSIDHIKRVLDHTINALVHEQLSLKTKFLIRLASILHDVDDLKFVDTVSYANAKQILTGHVCNEDMDLVIEMISYVSASVNGNTIPNRAKLFPWLLIPRYADRLEAVGIIGVIRCYQYTKTKSSPLFTDKTLKPKVIDDVWNIATEERYAKYNGQSSSMIDHYYDKLLRLGNFETDNPYIKKIQISSLDPLLKVIDLFIADKLTDEYFESLIN
;
A
#
# COMPACT_ATOMS: atom_id res chain seq x y z
N MET A 1 9.80 -21.94 3.26
CA MET A 1 9.60 -20.48 3.21
C MET A 1 9.70 -20.01 1.78
N ARG A 2 8.61 -19.57 1.15
CA ARG A 2 8.69 -18.82 -0.10
C ARG A 2 8.97 -17.36 0.26
N THR A 3 10.11 -16.85 -0.13
CA THR A 3 10.41 -15.41 -0.03
C THR A 3 9.64 -14.70 -1.14
N TYR A 4 8.67 -13.85 -0.78
CA TYR A 4 7.80 -13.08 -1.68
C TYR A 4 8.50 -11.96 -2.46
N THR A 5 9.77 -12.14 -2.81
CA THR A 5 10.59 -11.14 -3.52
C THR A 5 10.48 -11.25 -5.05
N SER A 6 9.80 -12.27 -5.58
CA SER A 6 9.62 -12.49 -7.02
C SER A 6 8.21 -12.18 -7.48
N LYS A 7 8.07 -11.35 -8.53
CA LYS A 7 6.78 -11.10 -9.19
C LYS A 7 6.16 -12.41 -9.69
N PRO A 8 4.83 -12.63 -9.55
CA PRO A 8 4.16 -13.83 -10.06
C PRO A 8 4.32 -13.96 -11.58
N PHE A 9 4.51 -15.20 -12.05
CA PHE A 9 4.72 -15.46 -13.48
C PHE A 9 3.43 -15.31 -14.28
N VAL A 10 2.30 -15.76 -13.74
CA VAL A 10 0.96 -15.55 -14.31
C VAL A 10 0.31 -14.39 -13.56
N THR A 11 -0.27 -13.44 -14.29
CA THR A 11 -1.01 -12.31 -13.72
C THR A 11 -2.28 -12.07 -14.52
N PRO A 12 -3.34 -11.48 -13.93
CA PRO A 12 -4.53 -11.08 -14.68
C PRO A 12 -4.18 -10.18 -15.88
N ALA A 13 -3.22 -9.27 -15.73
CA ALA A 13 -2.77 -8.41 -16.84
C ALA A 13 -2.20 -9.20 -18.04
N LYS A 14 -1.53 -10.34 -17.81
CA LYS A 14 -1.06 -11.22 -18.90
C LYS A 14 -2.19 -12.02 -19.56
N ILE A 15 -3.26 -12.31 -18.82
CA ILE A 15 -4.40 -13.11 -19.30
C ILE A 15 -5.41 -12.22 -20.06
N PHE A 16 -5.75 -11.07 -19.48
CA PHE A 16 -6.83 -10.19 -19.96
C PHE A 16 -6.32 -8.95 -20.71
N GLY A 17 -5.02 -8.64 -20.64
CA GLY A 17 -4.42 -7.52 -21.36
C GLY A 17 -5.08 -6.19 -21.00
N ASN A 18 -5.67 -5.54 -22.00
CA ASN A 18 -6.30 -4.22 -21.89
C ASN A 18 -7.85 -4.29 -21.85
N LYS A 19 -8.44 -5.47 -21.59
CA LYS A 19 -9.90 -5.57 -21.43
C LYS A 19 -10.37 -4.66 -20.29
N LYS A 20 -11.56 -4.09 -20.44
CA LYS A 20 -12.15 -3.16 -19.47
C LYS A 20 -13.53 -3.65 -19.04
N LEU A 21 -13.93 -3.19 -17.85
CA LEU A 21 -15.30 -3.36 -17.40
C LEU A 21 -16.25 -2.55 -18.30
N PRO A 22 -17.46 -3.05 -18.56
CA PRO A 22 -18.48 -2.33 -19.33
C PRO A 22 -18.90 -0.99 -18.72
N SER A 23 -18.83 -0.87 -17.39
CA SER A 23 -19.10 0.36 -16.66
C SER A 23 -18.04 0.55 -15.57
N PRO A 24 -17.52 1.78 -15.37
CA PRO A 24 -16.68 2.08 -14.23
C PRO A 24 -17.43 1.80 -12.92
N CYS A 25 -16.82 0.96 -12.10
CA CYS A 25 -17.25 0.65 -10.76
C CYS A 25 -16.02 0.23 -9.96
N ASN A 26 -16.19 0.20 -8.64
CA ASN A 26 -15.09 -0.01 -7.72
C ASN A 26 -15.49 -0.91 -6.53
N ALA A 27 -16.76 -1.32 -6.50
CA ALA A 27 -17.35 -2.23 -5.55
C ALA A 27 -17.72 -3.55 -6.25
N ALA A 28 -17.39 -4.67 -5.60
CA ALA A 28 -17.82 -5.99 -6.03
C ALA A 28 -18.37 -6.80 -4.86
N ILE A 29 -19.34 -7.65 -5.17
CA ILE A 29 -19.91 -8.63 -4.26
C ILE A 29 -19.56 -10.01 -4.83
N ILE A 30 -18.86 -10.81 -4.04
CA ILE A 30 -18.55 -12.20 -4.36
C ILE A 30 -19.52 -13.07 -3.57
N CYS A 31 -20.47 -13.69 -4.27
CA CYS A 31 -21.39 -14.64 -3.67
C CYS A 31 -20.76 -16.04 -3.68
N PHE A 32 -20.46 -16.54 -2.48
CA PHE A 32 -20.06 -17.92 -2.19
C PHE A 32 -21.29 -18.85 -2.10
N CYS A 33 -22.28 -18.55 -2.94
CA CYS A 33 -23.59 -19.15 -3.02
C CYS A 33 -24.24 -18.79 -4.38
N PRO A 34 -25.39 -19.38 -4.74
CA PRO A 34 -26.19 -18.88 -5.85
C PRO A 34 -26.54 -17.41 -5.63
N MET A 35 -26.67 -16.63 -6.70
CA MET A 35 -26.96 -15.20 -6.60
C MET A 35 -28.29 -14.97 -5.86
N PRO A 36 -28.30 -14.24 -4.71
CA PRO A 36 -29.54 -13.86 -4.05
C PRO A 36 -30.49 -13.15 -5.01
N GLU A 37 -31.78 -13.51 -4.95
CA GLU A 37 -32.80 -12.96 -5.84
C GLU A 37 -32.89 -11.43 -5.77
N GLN A 38 -32.59 -10.87 -4.59
CA GLN A 38 -32.59 -9.43 -4.38
C GLN A 38 -31.74 -8.67 -5.41
N PHE A 39 -30.61 -9.23 -5.87
CA PHE A 39 -29.76 -8.57 -6.86
C PHE A 39 -30.42 -8.46 -8.25
N LYS A 40 -31.43 -9.29 -8.57
CA LYS A 40 -32.14 -9.26 -9.86
C LYS A 40 -32.88 -7.93 -10.09
N TYR A 41 -33.21 -7.20 -9.02
CA TYR A 41 -33.93 -5.92 -9.11
C TYR A 41 -33.05 -4.71 -9.42
N TYR A 42 -31.72 -4.88 -9.47
CA TYR A 42 -30.75 -3.77 -9.59
C TYR A 42 -30.08 -3.73 -10.95
N LEU A 43 -30.91 -3.87 -12.00
CA LEU A 43 -30.52 -3.75 -13.41
C LEU A 43 -29.30 -4.60 -13.81
N PRO A 44 -29.30 -5.93 -13.53
CA PRO A 44 -28.20 -6.77 -13.97
C PRO A 44 -28.13 -6.79 -15.50
N PHE A 45 -26.99 -6.41 -16.07
CA PHE A 45 -26.66 -6.72 -17.46
C PHE A 45 -25.44 -7.63 -17.55
N LYS A 46 -25.34 -8.35 -18.66
CA LYS A 46 -24.25 -9.26 -18.98
C LYS A 46 -23.30 -8.62 -19.97
N SER A 47 -22.00 -8.74 -19.71
CA SER A 47 -20.99 -8.41 -20.73
C SER A 47 -21.00 -9.50 -21.82
N PRO A 48 -20.90 -9.14 -23.11
CA PRO A 48 -20.65 -10.11 -24.16
C PRO A 48 -19.22 -10.69 -24.09
N ASP A 49 -18.29 -9.98 -23.42
CA ASP A 49 -16.91 -10.41 -23.26
C ASP A 49 -16.74 -11.32 -22.05
N ARG A 50 -15.92 -12.37 -22.20
CA ARG A 50 -15.41 -13.13 -21.05
C ARG A 50 -14.36 -12.30 -20.31
N LEU A 51 -14.75 -11.79 -19.14
CA LEU A 51 -13.94 -10.94 -18.26
C LEU A 51 -13.35 -11.69 -17.05
N PHE A 52 -13.89 -12.85 -16.69
CA PHE A 52 -13.39 -13.65 -15.57
C PHE A 52 -13.04 -15.06 -16.05
N LEU A 53 -11.93 -15.61 -15.55
CA LEU A 53 -11.45 -16.91 -16.06
C LEU A 53 -12.23 -18.05 -15.43
N HIS A 54 -12.43 -18.00 -14.12
CA HIS A 54 -13.00 -19.10 -13.32
C HIS A 54 -14.46 -18.91 -12.92
N VAL A 55 -15.09 -17.81 -13.36
CA VAL A 55 -16.52 -17.55 -13.14
C VAL A 55 -17.25 -17.69 -14.47
N HIS A 56 -18.30 -18.49 -14.51
CA HIS A 56 -19.12 -18.62 -15.71
C HIS A 56 -19.72 -17.26 -16.08
N PRO A 57 -19.76 -16.84 -17.36
CA PRO A 57 -20.32 -15.54 -17.75
C PRO A 57 -21.75 -15.29 -17.24
N ASP A 58 -22.58 -16.34 -17.15
CA ASP A 58 -23.94 -16.24 -16.59
C ASP A 58 -23.98 -15.96 -15.09
N GLN A 59 -22.86 -16.07 -14.38
CA GLN A 59 -22.73 -15.73 -12.97
C GLN A 59 -22.05 -14.37 -12.74
N VAL A 60 -21.63 -13.67 -13.80
CA VAL A 60 -21.07 -12.31 -13.73
C VAL A 60 -22.16 -11.31 -14.05
N ASN A 61 -22.52 -10.45 -13.10
CA ASN A 61 -23.61 -9.48 -13.25
C ASN A 61 -23.08 -8.07 -13.00
N PHE A 62 -23.35 -7.16 -13.92
CA PHE A 62 -23.10 -5.73 -13.74
C PHE A 62 -24.39 -5.06 -13.30
N CYS A 63 -24.40 -4.51 -12.09
CA CYS A 63 -25.58 -3.99 -11.42
C CYS A 63 -25.45 -2.48 -11.17
N GLN A 64 -26.60 -1.84 -10.93
CA GLN A 64 -26.70 -0.44 -10.61
C GLN A 64 -27.67 -0.22 -9.44
N TYR A 65 -27.23 0.55 -8.45
CA TYR A 65 -28.07 1.05 -7.38
C TYR A 65 -27.91 2.56 -7.26
N LYS A 66 -28.98 3.30 -7.57
CA LYS A 66 -28.94 4.75 -7.74
C LYS A 66 -27.88 5.14 -8.80
N GLU A 67 -26.96 6.05 -8.48
CA GLU A 67 -25.84 6.46 -9.33
C GLU A 67 -24.63 5.51 -9.29
N HIS A 68 -24.64 4.50 -8.41
CA HIS A 68 -23.48 3.64 -8.15
C HIS A 68 -23.56 2.32 -8.92
N HIS A 69 -22.50 1.99 -9.64
CA HIS A 69 -22.33 0.71 -10.32
C HIS A 69 -21.54 -0.26 -9.45
N PHE A 70 -21.84 -1.55 -9.55
CA PHE A 70 -21.13 -2.61 -8.84
C PHE A 70 -21.22 -3.93 -9.60
N ILE A 71 -20.33 -4.88 -9.27
CA ILE A 71 -20.33 -6.22 -9.87
C ILE A 71 -20.83 -7.24 -8.85
N VAL A 72 -21.66 -8.18 -9.27
CA VAL A 72 -22.03 -9.37 -8.49
C VAL A 72 -21.53 -10.60 -9.23
N LEU A 73 -20.63 -11.36 -8.59
CA LEU A 73 -20.12 -12.64 -9.09
C LEU A 73 -20.66 -13.75 -8.21
N ALA A 74 -21.42 -14.68 -8.77
CA ALA A 74 -22.02 -15.76 -8.02
C ALA A 74 -21.35 -17.11 -8.25
N GLU A 75 -21.65 -18.06 -7.36
CA GLU A 75 -21.13 -19.43 -7.40
C GLU A 75 -19.60 -19.50 -7.38
N VAL A 76 -18.97 -18.57 -6.67
CA VAL A 76 -17.51 -18.51 -6.50
C VAL A 76 -17.13 -19.37 -5.31
N TYR A 77 -17.06 -20.70 -5.46
CA TYR A 77 -16.84 -21.59 -4.32
C TYR A 77 -15.35 -21.90 -4.08
N GLY A 78 -14.91 -21.74 -2.82
CA GLY A 78 -13.63 -22.21 -2.32
C GLY A 78 -12.46 -21.24 -2.54
N GLY A 79 -11.44 -21.42 -1.71
CA GLY A 79 -10.25 -20.54 -1.67
C GLY A 79 -9.56 -20.28 -3.02
N PRO A 80 -9.21 -21.29 -3.83
CA PRO A 80 -8.49 -21.06 -5.08
C PRO A 80 -9.25 -20.22 -6.10
N VAL A 81 -10.57 -20.41 -6.19
CA VAL A 81 -11.43 -19.62 -7.10
C VAL A 81 -11.60 -18.21 -6.54
N SER A 82 -11.84 -18.10 -5.23
CA SER A 82 -11.96 -16.83 -4.49
C SER A 82 -10.78 -15.89 -4.77
N VAL A 83 -9.55 -16.34 -4.53
CA VAL A 83 -8.35 -15.49 -4.70
C VAL A 83 -8.10 -15.12 -6.16
N SER A 84 -8.42 -16.02 -7.09
CA SER A 84 -8.31 -15.74 -8.53
C SER A 84 -9.27 -14.63 -8.94
N VAL A 85 -10.52 -14.68 -8.44
CA VAL A 85 -11.53 -13.65 -8.69
C VAL A 85 -11.10 -12.32 -8.06
N VAL A 86 -10.56 -12.31 -6.85
CA VAL A 86 -10.07 -11.09 -6.20
C VAL A 86 -8.95 -10.42 -7.01
N GLU A 87 -7.97 -11.19 -7.50
CA GLU A 87 -6.91 -10.64 -8.36
C GLU A 87 -7.46 -10.09 -9.69
N GLU A 88 -8.42 -10.79 -10.32
CA GLU A 88 -9.08 -10.34 -11.54
C GLU A 88 -9.87 -9.03 -11.31
N LEU A 89 -10.62 -8.94 -10.22
CA LEU A 89 -11.33 -7.72 -9.81
C LEU A 89 -10.37 -6.56 -9.58
N HIS A 90 -9.27 -6.80 -8.87
CA HIS A 90 -8.25 -5.77 -8.63
C HIS A 90 -7.62 -5.27 -9.94
N HIS A 91 -7.34 -6.17 -10.89
CA HIS A 91 -6.85 -5.80 -12.22
C HIS A 91 -7.81 -4.86 -12.96
N TYR A 92 -9.12 -5.03 -12.76
CA TYR A 92 -10.14 -4.16 -13.31
C TYR A 92 -10.37 -2.86 -12.52
N GLY A 93 -9.61 -2.61 -11.46
CA GLY A 93 -9.70 -1.40 -10.65
C GLY A 93 -10.71 -1.45 -9.51
N ILE A 94 -11.24 -2.64 -9.18
CA ILE A 94 -12.08 -2.83 -8.00
C ILE A 94 -11.21 -2.71 -6.74
N SER A 95 -11.68 -1.95 -5.76
CA SER A 95 -10.97 -1.69 -4.51
C SER A 95 -11.77 -2.06 -3.26
N ASN A 96 -13.07 -2.32 -3.38
CA ASN A 96 -13.95 -2.67 -2.28
C ASN A 96 -14.68 -3.98 -2.60
N ILE A 97 -14.49 -5.01 -1.76
CA ILE A 97 -15.03 -6.36 -1.99
C ILE A 97 -15.81 -6.84 -0.77
N ILE A 98 -17.05 -7.27 -0.98
CA ILE A 98 -17.83 -7.97 0.06
C ILE A 98 -18.02 -9.42 -0.36
N GLY A 99 -17.57 -10.34 0.49
CA GLY A 99 -18.00 -11.73 0.45
C GLY A 99 -19.41 -11.87 1.02
N LEU A 100 -20.27 -12.59 0.32
CA LEU A 100 -21.62 -12.92 0.77
C LEU A 100 -21.82 -14.42 0.64
N GLY A 101 -22.31 -15.08 1.69
CA GLY A 101 -22.55 -16.52 1.61
C GLY A 101 -23.34 -17.07 2.79
N PHE A 102 -23.10 -18.35 3.06
CA PHE A 102 -23.65 -19.08 4.18
C PHE A 102 -22.56 -19.52 5.15
N VAL A 103 -22.93 -19.74 6.40
CA VAL A 103 -22.08 -20.34 7.43
C VAL A 103 -22.82 -21.42 8.19
N GLY A 104 -22.10 -22.47 8.59
CA GLY A 104 -22.53 -23.39 9.63
C GLY A 104 -22.24 -22.80 11.00
N SER A 105 -23.18 -22.90 11.93
CA SER A 105 -22.99 -22.45 13.30
C SER A 105 -22.30 -23.50 14.17
N LEU A 106 -21.32 -23.09 14.96
CA LEU A 106 -20.61 -23.95 15.93
C LEU A 106 -21.19 -23.82 17.36
N THR A 107 -22.17 -22.94 17.56
CA THR A 107 -22.72 -22.57 18.86
C THR A 107 -24.24 -22.37 18.83
N ALA A 108 -24.91 -22.68 19.93
CA ALA A 108 -26.38 -22.61 20.00
C ALA A 108 -26.96 -21.18 19.98
N ASP A 109 -26.16 -20.16 20.32
CA ASP A 109 -26.54 -18.73 20.32
C ASP A 109 -26.53 -18.07 18.93
N LEU A 110 -26.11 -18.82 17.91
CA LEU A 110 -26.10 -18.43 16.52
C LEU A 110 -27.09 -19.31 15.71
N PRO A 111 -28.41 -19.05 15.78
CA PRO A 111 -29.43 -19.88 15.15
C PRO A 111 -29.52 -19.71 13.62
N ILE A 112 -30.11 -20.70 12.96
CA ILE A 112 -30.43 -20.69 11.51
C ILE A 112 -31.17 -19.40 11.12
N SER A 113 -30.92 -18.90 9.91
CA SER A 113 -31.46 -17.65 9.35
C SER A 113 -30.95 -16.37 10.02
N LYS A 114 -30.08 -16.44 11.03
CA LYS A 114 -29.43 -15.25 11.59
C LYS A 114 -28.39 -14.72 10.59
N ASN A 115 -28.39 -13.40 10.39
CA ASN A 115 -27.39 -12.73 9.57
C ASN A 115 -26.27 -12.20 10.47
N ILE A 116 -25.03 -12.40 10.03
CA ILE A 116 -23.83 -11.97 10.73
C ILE A 116 -22.88 -11.27 9.76
N CYS A 117 -21.91 -10.58 10.33
CA CYS A 117 -20.68 -10.19 9.64
C CYS A 117 -19.49 -10.90 10.28
N SER A 118 -18.46 -11.13 9.48
CA SER A 118 -17.22 -11.76 9.94
C SER A 118 -16.37 -10.78 10.73
N GLY A 119 -15.89 -11.22 11.91
CA GLY A 119 -14.69 -10.68 12.54
C GLY A 119 -13.45 -11.36 11.95
N ASN A 120 -12.57 -11.86 12.81
CA ASN A 120 -11.36 -12.56 12.39
C ASN A 120 -11.67 -13.97 11.85
N SER A 121 -10.82 -14.49 10.97
CA SER A 121 -10.97 -15.84 10.41
C SER A 121 -9.80 -16.76 10.77
N LEU A 122 -10.10 -17.96 11.27
CA LEU A 122 -9.12 -19.01 11.55
C LEU A 122 -8.70 -19.66 10.22
N VAL A 123 -7.39 -19.63 9.98
CA VAL A 123 -6.76 -20.07 8.73
C VAL A 123 -6.40 -21.55 8.82
N GLU A 124 -6.87 -22.32 7.84
CA GLU A 124 -6.37 -23.67 7.58
C GLU A 124 -5.35 -23.66 6.41
N GLN A 125 -4.40 -24.59 6.42
CA GLN A 125 -3.37 -24.69 5.37
C GLN A 125 -4.00 -24.92 3.99
N GLY A 126 -3.47 -24.29 2.94
CA GLY A 126 -4.03 -24.40 1.60
C GLY A 126 -3.72 -23.19 0.74
N THR A 127 -4.75 -22.39 0.42
CA THR A 127 -4.60 -21.20 -0.44
C THR A 127 -3.93 -20.03 0.29
N CYS A 128 -4.27 -19.79 1.56
CA CYS A 128 -3.80 -18.64 2.33
C CYS A 128 -2.27 -18.49 2.35
N PRO A 129 -1.45 -19.55 2.57
CA PRO A 129 0.01 -19.46 2.52
C PRO A 129 0.63 -19.01 1.18
N HIS A 130 -0.18 -18.77 0.14
CA HIS A 130 0.25 -18.11 -1.10
C HIS A 130 0.08 -16.59 -1.07
N TYR A 131 -0.68 -16.06 -0.12
CA TYR A 131 -1.04 -14.64 0.00
C TYR A 131 -0.60 -14.01 1.34
N MET A 132 -0.14 -14.81 2.30
CA MET A 132 0.41 -14.34 3.59
C MET A 132 1.75 -15.00 3.89
N SER A 133 2.60 -14.33 4.67
CA SER A 133 3.87 -14.92 5.09
C SER A 133 3.60 -16.04 6.11
N THR A 134 4.25 -17.18 5.97
CA THR A 134 3.99 -18.40 6.77
C THR A 134 4.33 -18.25 8.26
N SER A 135 4.89 -17.12 8.68
CA SER A 135 5.12 -16.76 10.09
C SER A 135 3.93 -16.04 10.72
N ASP A 136 2.90 -15.68 9.94
CA ASP A 136 1.85 -14.78 10.37
C ASP A 136 0.58 -15.56 10.73
N CYS A 137 0.31 -15.61 12.04
CA CYS A 137 -0.96 -15.83 12.73
C CYS A 137 -1.89 -16.95 12.24
N ASP A 138 -2.32 -17.82 13.17
CA ASP A 138 -3.45 -18.74 12.96
C ASP A 138 -4.76 -18.00 12.55
N MET A 139 -4.86 -16.69 12.83
CA MET A 139 -6.01 -15.85 12.50
C MET A 139 -5.65 -14.77 11.50
N ILE A 140 -6.53 -14.53 10.51
CA ILE A 140 -6.52 -13.35 9.67
C ILE A 140 -7.63 -12.37 10.10
N GLU A 141 -7.25 -11.11 10.27
CA GLU A 141 -8.15 -10.04 10.70
C GLU A 141 -9.07 -9.59 9.56
N SER A 142 -10.29 -9.18 9.91
CA SER A 142 -11.19 -8.42 9.04
C SER A 142 -10.65 -7.02 8.74
N ASP A 143 -11.10 -6.41 7.64
CA ASP A 143 -10.87 -4.98 7.44
C ASP A 143 -11.86 -4.16 8.28
N ASP A 144 -11.30 -3.34 9.16
CA ASP A 144 -12.02 -2.47 10.09
C ASP A 144 -13.11 -1.62 9.43
N ILE A 145 -12.90 -1.16 8.20
CA ILE A 145 -13.76 -0.14 7.59
C ILE A 145 -15.09 -0.77 7.19
N ILE A 146 -15.04 -1.88 6.45
CA ILE A 146 -16.26 -2.56 5.99
C ILE A 146 -16.92 -3.28 7.17
N GLU A 147 -16.15 -3.88 8.09
CA GLU A 147 -16.72 -4.51 9.27
C GLU A 147 -17.51 -3.51 10.14
N LYS A 148 -16.94 -2.33 10.45
CA LYS A 148 -17.63 -1.30 11.25
C LYS A 148 -18.92 -0.81 10.61
N MET A 149 -19.00 -0.80 9.27
CA MET A 149 -20.24 -0.46 8.57
C MET A 149 -21.35 -1.49 8.88
N PHE A 150 -21.00 -2.77 8.91
CA PHE A 150 -21.93 -3.86 9.19
C PHE A 150 -22.21 -4.05 10.68
N ASN A 151 -21.23 -3.85 11.57
CA ASN A 151 -21.37 -4.06 13.03
C ASN A 151 -22.50 -3.26 13.69
N ASN A 152 -22.92 -2.14 13.07
CA ASN A 152 -24.08 -1.37 13.54
C ASN A 152 -25.43 -2.04 13.22
N LYS A 153 -25.46 -3.02 12.31
CA LYS A 153 -26.66 -3.72 11.84
C LYS A 153 -26.60 -5.25 12.03
N LEU A 154 -25.40 -5.82 12.09
CA LEU A 154 -25.13 -7.27 12.13
C LEU A 154 -24.19 -7.57 13.30
N GLU A 155 -24.33 -8.76 13.87
CA GLU A 155 -23.40 -9.24 14.91
C GLU A 155 -22.08 -9.69 14.27
N SER A 156 -20.94 -9.28 14.86
CA SER A 156 -19.60 -9.74 14.45
C SER A 156 -19.29 -11.12 15.03
N CYS A 157 -18.70 -11.99 14.23
CA CYS A 157 -18.40 -13.36 14.59
C CYS A 157 -17.11 -13.85 13.95
N ASN A 158 -16.21 -14.47 14.73
CA ASN A 158 -15.03 -15.12 14.16
C ASN A 158 -15.43 -16.39 13.40
N ILE A 159 -14.82 -16.60 12.23
CA ILE A 159 -15.18 -17.68 11.30
C ILE A 159 -14.00 -18.62 11.11
N TRP A 160 -14.21 -19.92 11.31
CA TRP A 160 -13.26 -20.93 10.86
C TRP A 160 -13.44 -21.19 9.36
N THR A 161 -12.37 -21.09 8.59
CA THR A 161 -12.39 -21.47 7.17
C THR A 161 -11.77 -22.85 6.97
N THR A 162 -12.61 -23.83 6.61
CA THR A 162 -12.20 -25.20 6.28
C THR A 162 -11.94 -25.39 4.79
N ASN A 163 -11.03 -26.29 4.43
CA ASN A 163 -10.81 -26.71 3.04
C ASN A 163 -11.65 -27.92 2.62
N GLY A 164 -12.33 -28.59 3.55
CA GLY A 164 -13.00 -29.85 3.28
C GLY A 164 -14.19 -30.12 4.18
N ILE A 165 -15.37 -29.67 3.77
CA ILE A 165 -16.63 -29.81 4.52
C ILE A 165 -16.96 -31.26 4.93
N TYR A 166 -16.60 -32.25 4.11
CA TYR A 166 -16.82 -33.68 4.43
C TYR A 166 -15.69 -34.33 5.24
N ARG A 167 -14.69 -33.54 5.64
CA ARG A 167 -13.50 -33.94 6.40
C ARG A 167 -13.28 -33.05 7.62
N GLU A 168 -14.34 -32.41 8.10
CA GLU A 168 -14.34 -31.75 9.40
C GLU A 168 -14.46 -32.82 10.49
N TYR A 169 -13.61 -32.73 11.51
CA TYR A 169 -13.63 -33.63 12.65
C TYR A 169 -13.91 -32.85 13.94
N GLU A 170 -14.35 -33.57 14.97
CA GLU A 170 -14.65 -32.98 16.29
C GLU A 170 -13.46 -32.18 16.85
N HIS A 171 -12.22 -32.65 16.64
CA HIS A 171 -11.03 -31.94 17.10
C HIS A 171 -10.80 -30.61 16.36
N ASP A 172 -11.19 -30.50 15.09
CA ASP A 172 -11.11 -29.24 14.33
C ASP A 172 -12.11 -28.22 14.88
N ILE A 173 -13.33 -28.68 15.19
CA ILE A 173 -14.38 -27.86 15.79
C ILE A 173 -13.93 -27.36 17.18
N GLN A 174 -13.30 -28.21 17.99
CA GLN A 174 -12.78 -27.78 19.29
C GLN A 174 -11.66 -26.75 19.14
N ARG A 175 -10.73 -26.96 18.20
CA ARG A 175 -9.70 -25.97 17.88
C ARG A 175 -10.32 -24.64 17.44
N ALA A 176 -11.32 -24.65 16.56
CA ALA A 176 -12.02 -23.44 16.16
C ALA A 176 -12.63 -22.68 17.35
N LYS A 177 -13.21 -23.42 18.31
CA LYS A 177 -13.76 -22.83 19.54
C LYS A 177 -12.67 -22.22 20.44
N GLU A 178 -11.48 -22.79 20.50
CA GLU A 178 -10.32 -22.20 21.22
C GLU A 178 -9.92 -20.83 20.65
N PHE A 179 -10.11 -20.62 19.34
CA PHE A 179 -9.90 -19.34 18.66
C PHE A 179 -11.14 -18.43 18.69
N ASN A 180 -12.14 -18.76 19.52
CA ASN A 180 -13.42 -18.06 19.64
C ASN A 180 -14.23 -18.01 18.33
N CYS A 181 -13.99 -18.92 17.38
CA CYS A 181 -14.85 -19.06 16.21
C CYS A 181 -16.23 -19.58 16.64
N ARG A 182 -17.30 -18.94 16.14
CA ARG A 182 -18.68 -19.40 16.36
C ARG A 182 -19.35 -19.87 15.06
N ALA A 183 -18.68 -19.71 13.93
CA ALA A 183 -19.18 -20.09 12.63
C ALA A 183 -18.07 -20.75 11.77
N VAL A 184 -18.46 -21.53 10.77
CA VAL A 184 -17.57 -22.18 9.81
C VAL A 184 -18.04 -21.95 8.36
N ASN A 185 -17.10 -21.76 7.44
CA ASN A 185 -17.33 -21.78 5.98
C ASN A 185 -16.05 -22.21 5.23
N MET A 186 -15.98 -21.95 3.91
CA MET A 186 -14.86 -22.37 3.06
C MET A 186 -14.06 -21.23 2.43
N ASP A 187 -14.38 -19.97 2.75
CA ASP A 187 -14.07 -18.86 1.84
C ASP A 187 -13.48 -17.60 2.50
N THR A 188 -13.76 -17.36 3.78
CA THR A 188 -13.42 -16.09 4.43
C THR A 188 -11.92 -15.85 4.50
N ALA A 189 -11.13 -16.81 4.98
CA ALA A 189 -9.69 -16.62 5.13
C ALA A 189 -8.97 -16.35 3.79
N PRO A 190 -9.20 -17.11 2.69
CA PRO A 190 -8.61 -16.80 1.38
C PRO A 190 -9.02 -15.44 0.82
N LEU A 191 -10.29 -15.06 0.97
CA LEU A 191 -10.78 -13.74 0.57
C LEU A 191 -9.98 -12.64 1.30
N PHE A 192 -9.84 -12.77 2.62
CA PHE A 192 -9.15 -11.76 3.43
C PHE A 192 -7.66 -11.70 3.10
N ALA A 193 -7.02 -12.85 2.92
CA ALA A 193 -5.59 -12.94 2.65
C ALA A 193 -5.24 -12.26 1.32
N SER A 194 -6.02 -12.55 0.27
CA SER A 194 -5.81 -11.93 -1.04
C SER A 194 -6.13 -10.43 -1.04
N CYS A 195 -7.24 -10.00 -0.43
CA CYS A 195 -7.57 -8.59 -0.32
C CYS A 195 -6.54 -7.79 0.49
N LYS A 196 -6.06 -8.33 1.62
CA LYS A 196 -5.03 -7.71 2.47
C LYS A 196 -3.71 -7.57 1.71
N MET A 197 -3.28 -8.60 1.00
CA MET A 197 -2.07 -8.56 0.17
C MET A 197 -2.15 -7.50 -0.94
N LEU A 198 -3.32 -7.35 -1.55
CA LEU A 198 -3.58 -6.39 -2.63
C LEU A 198 -4.01 -5.00 -2.14
N ASN A 199 -4.04 -4.78 -0.82
CA ASN A 199 -4.45 -3.53 -0.19
C ASN A 199 -5.84 -3.05 -0.64
N LEU A 200 -6.82 -3.96 -0.62
CA LEU A 200 -8.24 -3.69 -0.87
C LEU A 200 -8.99 -3.53 0.44
N SER A 201 -10.12 -2.84 0.42
CA SER A 201 -11.10 -2.87 1.51
C SER A 201 -11.99 -4.09 1.36
N TYR A 202 -12.20 -4.86 2.43
CA TYR A 202 -12.94 -6.12 2.35
C TYR A 202 -13.77 -6.45 3.57
N GLY A 203 -14.82 -7.26 3.40
CA GLY A 203 -15.56 -7.83 4.50
C GLY A 203 -16.31 -9.07 4.05
N TYR A 204 -16.82 -9.85 5.01
CA TYR A 204 -17.68 -10.99 4.71
C TYR A 204 -18.97 -10.88 5.53
N VAL A 205 -20.11 -11.13 4.88
CA VAL A 205 -21.40 -11.24 5.53
C VAL A 205 -22.02 -12.59 5.22
N ALA A 206 -22.69 -13.17 6.20
CA ALA A 206 -23.21 -14.53 6.07
C ALA A 206 -24.60 -14.68 6.68
N THR A 207 -25.35 -15.60 6.13
CA THR A 207 -26.56 -16.15 6.75
C THR A 207 -26.23 -17.52 7.33
N VAL A 208 -26.65 -17.79 8.56
CA VAL A 208 -26.49 -19.11 9.18
C VAL A 208 -27.43 -20.10 8.49
N SER A 209 -26.88 -21.12 7.83
CA SER A 209 -27.65 -22.16 7.11
C SER A 209 -27.98 -23.36 7.96
N ASP A 210 -27.13 -23.70 8.91
CA ASP A 210 -27.19 -24.92 9.70
C ASP A 210 -26.48 -24.75 11.04
N VAL A 211 -26.74 -25.67 11.97
CA VAL A 211 -26.10 -25.71 13.28
C VAL A 211 -25.43 -27.06 13.42
N LEU A 212 -24.11 -27.05 13.62
CA LEU A 212 -23.30 -28.24 13.88
C LEU A 212 -23.47 -28.62 15.36
N ASP A 213 -24.59 -29.28 15.67
CA ASP A 213 -24.85 -29.92 16.96
C ASP A 213 -24.80 -31.46 16.85
N GLU A 214 -24.94 -32.18 17.98
CA GLU A 214 -24.93 -33.66 18.02
C GLU A 214 -26.04 -34.32 17.18
N LYS A 215 -27.02 -33.55 16.68
CA LYS A 215 -28.18 -34.01 15.92
C LYS A 215 -28.27 -33.33 14.56
N TRP A 216 -27.14 -33.20 13.86
CA TRP A 216 -27.14 -32.71 12.47
C TRP A 216 -28.16 -33.47 11.62
N THR A 217 -29.22 -32.79 11.21
CA THR A 217 -30.32 -33.39 10.43
C THR A 217 -29.97 -33.34 8.95
N ASN A 218 -30.06 -34.47 8.26
CA ASN A 218 -29.70 -34.60 6.84
C ASN A 218 -30.60 -33.85 5.85
N ASP A 219 -31.72 -33.26 6.30
CA ASP A 219 -32.64 -32.50 5.44
C ASP A 219 -32.48 -30.99 5.68
N LEU A 220 -31.62 -30.37 4.87
CA LEU A 220 -31.39 -28.93 4.89
C LEU A 220 -32.39 -28.16 4.03
N THR A 221 -33.37 -28.80 3.37
CA THR A 221 -34.23 -28.14 2.38
C THR A 221 -35.00 -26.96 2.98
N ALA A 222 -35.63 -27.15 4.14
CA ALA A 222 -36.35 -26.07 4.84
C ALA A 222 -35.42 -24.99 5.40
N SER A 223 -34.19 -25.35 5.77
CA SER A 223 -33.17 -24.41 6.22
C SER A 223 -32.63 -23.57 5.05
N ILE A 224 -32.52 -24.18 3.86
CA ILE A 224 -32.15 -23.50 2.60
C ILE A 224 -33.26 -22.53 2.19
N ASP A 225 -34.54 -22.93 2.22
CA ASP A 225 -35.64 -22.04 1.85
C ASP A 225 -35.76 -20.83 2.79
N ASN A 226 -35.70 -21.05 4.11
CA ASN A 226 -35.70 -19.96 5.08
C ASN A 226 -34.40 -19.13 5.01
N GLY A 227 -33.27 -19.80 4.78
CA GLY A 227 -31.96 -19.20 4.54
C GLY A 227 -31.97 -18.27 3.33
N ASN A 228 -32.65 -18.64 2.24
CA ASN A 228 -32.80 -17.80 1.06
C ASN A 228 -33.55 -16.49 1.36
N ILE A 229 -34.59 -16.53 2.20
CA ILE A 229 -35.30 -15.32 2.64
C ILE A 229 -34.37 -14.42 3.46
N ALA A 230 -33.63 -15.00 4.42
CA ALA A 230 -32.69 -14.26 5.25
C ALA A 230 -31.51 -13.69 4.44
N GLN A 231 -31.03 -14.45 3.46
CA GLN A 231 -29.95 -14.05 2.56
C GLN A 231 -30.39 -12.96 1.59
N ASN A 232 -31.64 -12.95 1.13
CA ASN A 232 -32.20 -11.83 0.36
C ASN A 232 -32.27 -10.54 1.20
N LYS A 233 -32.64 -10.64 2.49
CA LYS A 233 -32.56 -9.50 3.42
C LYS A 233 -31.12 -9.05 3.63
N LEU A 234 -30.17 -9.98 3.70
CA LEU A 234 -28.75 -9.66 3.82
C LEU A 234 -28.23 -8.94 2.58
N ALA A 235 -28.56 -9.45 1.39
CA ALA A 235 -28.24 -8.81 0.12
C ALA A 235 -28.79 -7.38 0.06
N GLN A 236 -30.03 -7.16 0.53
CA GLN A 236 -30.60 -5.82 0.64
C GLN A 236 -29.75 -4.90 1.54
N ILE A 237 -29.31 -5.39 2.71
CA ILE A 237 -28.42 -4.64 3.61
C ILE A 237 -27.11 -4.27 2.89
N VAL A 238 -26.49 -5.23 2.17
CA VAL A 238 -25.26 -4.98 1.41
C VAL A 238 -25.47 -3.93 0.31
N ILE A 239 -26.59 -4.01 -0.42
CA ILE A 239 -26.93 -3.05 -1.49
C ILE A 239 -27.10 -1.63 -0.93
N GLU A 240 -27.72 -1.48 0.24
CA GLU A 240 -27.85 -0.19 0.93
C GLU A 240 -26.49 0.43 1.32
N PHE A 241 -25.45 -0.40 1.44
CA PHE A 241 -24.09 0.04 1.72
C PHE A 241 -23.25 0.33 0.47
N ILE A 242 -23.68 -0.06 -0.73
CA ILE A 242 -22.98 0.26 -1.99
C ILE A 242 -22.64 1.76 -2.13
N PRO A 243 -23.53 2.73 -1.82
CA PRO A 243 -23.19 4.15 -1.88
C PRO A 243 -22.10 4.57 -0.89
N GLN A 244 -21.98 3.87 0.23
CA GLN A 244 -20.94 4.13 1.23
C GLN A 244 -19.64 3.48 0.80
N MET A 245 -19.70 2.25 0.25
CA MET A 245 -18.56 1.61 -0.38
C MET A 245 -18.03 2.46 -1.52
N ASP A 246 -18.85 2.95 -2.43
CA ASP A 246 -18.44 3.85 -3.51
C ASP A 246 -17.86 5.17 -2.98
N LYS A 247 -18.13 5.57 -1.73
CA LYS A 247 -17.42 6.68 -1.08
C LYS A 247 -16.10 6.25 -0.44
N LEU A 248 -15.95 4.97 -0.07
CA LEU A 248 -14.69 4.36 0.34
C LEU A 248 -13.77 4.11 -0.87
N SER A 249 -14.34 3.69 -2.00
CA SER A 249 -13.67 3.39 -3.27
C SER A 249 -13.64 4.54 -4.25
N ASN A 250 -14.46 5.58 -4.05
CA ASN A 250 -14.07 6.89 -4.50
C ASN A 250 -12.80 7.24 -3.72
N ASP A 251 -11.68 6.99 -4.36
CA ASP A 251 -10.99 8.17 -4.85
C ASP A 251 -10.30 9.07 -3.84
N SER A 252 -10.15 8.71 -2.57
CA SER A 252 -9.29 9.55 -1.74
C SER A 252 -7.85 9.16 -2.05
N TYR A 253 -7.24 8.18 -1.41
CA TYR A 253 -5.77 8.18 -1.37
C TYR A 253 -5.04 7.88 -2.69
N GLY A 254 -5.40 6.82 -3.41
CA GLY A 254 -4.72 6.47 -4.67
C GLY A 254 -5.01 7.43 -5.83
N LYS A 255 -6.27 7.88 -5.97
CA LYS A 255 -6.62 8.90 -6.96
C LYS A 255 -6.11 10.27 -6.53
N ILE A 256 -6.24 10.70 -5.28
CA ILE A 256 -5.59 11.92 -4.80
C ILE A 256 -4.10 11.85 -5.08
N GLU A 257 -3.40 10.75 -4.80
CA GLU A 257 -1.97 10.62 -5.14
C GLU A 257 -1.72 10.79 -6.65
N PHE A 258 -2.55 10.19 -7.51
CA PHE A 258 -2.47 10.34 -8.95
C PHE A 258 -2.76 11.78 -9.43
N ASP A 259 -3.83 12.40 -8.93
CA ASP A 259 -4.25 13.76 -9.25
C ASP A 259 -3.23 14.77 -8.74
N VAL A 260 -2.73 14.59 -7.52
CA VAL A 260 -1.64 15.39 -6.93
C VAL A 260 -0.38 15.25 -7.78
N LEU A 261 0.03 14.02 -8.15
CA LEU A 261 1.19 13.81 -9.05
C LEU A 261 1.01 14.53 -10.40
N ALA A 262 -0.18 14.46 -11.00
CA ALA A 262 -0.47 15.14 -12.26
C ALA A 262 -0.45 16.68 -12.10
N LEU A 263 -0.94 17.21 -10.98
CA LEU A 263 -0.87 18.64 -10.66
C LEU A 263 0.56 19.11 -10.44
N VAL A 264 1.39 18.30 -9.76
CA VAL A 264 2.83 18.56 -9.59
C VAL A 264 3.54 18.56 -10.95
N GLU A 265 3.29 17.56 -11.80
CA GLU A 265 3.87 17.50 -13.14
C GLU A 265 3.49 18.73 -13.97
N LYS A 266 2.23 19.15 -13.92
CA LYS A 266 1.75 20.37 -14.58
C LYS A 266 2.45 21.62 -14.04
N LEU A 267 2.61 21.74 -12.72
CA LEU A 267 3.31 22.86 -12.09
C LEU A 267 4.78 22.91 -12.53
N PHE A 268 5.47 21.77 -12.56
CA PHE A 268 6.89 21.69 -12.93
C PHE A 268 7.11 22.08 -14.39
N VAL A 269 6.18 21.70 -15.29
CA VAL A 269 6.17 22.14 -16.68
C VAL A 269 5.99 23.66 -16.78
N GLN A 270 5.07 24.24 -16.00
CA GLN A 270 4.84 25.70 -16.00
C GLN A 270 6.04 26.49 -15.49
N LEU A 271 6.75 25.95 -14.49
CA LEU A 271 7.94 26.56 -13.89
C LEU A 271 9.23 26.30 -14.67
N ASN A 272 9.18 25.51 -15.75
CA ASN A 272 10.32 25.15 -16.59
C ASN A 272 11.49 24.52 -15.80
N ILE A 273 11.17 23.65 -14.83
CA ILE A 273 12.15 23.03 -13.92
C ILE A 273 13.03 22.02 -14.70
N CYS A 274 14.34 22.09 -14.46
CA CYS A 274 15.39 21.27 -15.09
C CYS A 274 15.19 19.75 -14.89
N LYS A 275 15.66 18.94 -15.86
CA LYS A 275 15.63 17.46 -15.85
C LYS A 275 16.19 16.79 -14.59
N SER A 276 17.07 17.44 -13.82
CA SER A 276 17.61 16.86 -12.57
C SER A 276 16.62 16.89 -11.40
N HIS A 277 15.52 17.64 -11.49
CA HIS A 277 14.41 17.67 -10.53
C HIS A 277 13.08 17.33 -11.22
N SER A 278 13.15 16.39 -12.17
CA SER A 278 11.98 15.93 -12.89
C SER A 278 11.04 15.13 -11.97
N ILE A 279 9.83 14.88 -12.45
CA ILE A 279 8.87 13.96 -11.84
C ILE A 279 9.50 12.58 -11.50
N ASP A 280 10.59 12.19 -12.16
CA ASP A 280 11.31 10.95 -11.89
C ASP A 280 12.04 10.97 -10.54
N HIS A 281 12.54 12.13 -10.09
CA HIS A 281 13.10 12.27 -8.74
C HIS A 281 12.00 12.02 -7.70
N ILE A 282 10.85 12.68 -7.85
CA ILE A 282 9.69 12.50 -6.95
C ILE A 282 9.26 11.03 -6.92
N LYS A 283 9.21 10.35 -8.07
CA LYS A 283 8.87 8.92 -8.15
C LYS A 283 9.87 8.05 -7.38
N ARG A 284 11.18 8.30 -7.50
CA ARG A 284 12.21 7.55 -6.75
C ARG A 284 12.12 7.79 -5.24
N VAL A 285 11.88 9.04 -4.82
CA VAL A 285 11.63 9.36 -3.41
C VAL A 285 10.38 8.63 -2.91
N LEU A 286 9.30 8.64 -3.69
CA LEU A 286 8.08 7.91 -3.37
C LEU A 286 8.31 6.39 -3.27
N ASP A 287 9.13 5.80 -4.14
CA ASP A 287 9.51 4.38 -4.06
C ASP A 287 10.26 4.06 -2.76
N HIS A 288 11.21 4.90 -2.35
CA HIS A 288 11.88 4.75 -1.05
C HIS A 288 10.89 4.85 0.12
N THR A 289 9.97 5.80 0.07
CA THR A 289 8.91 5.98 1.06
C THR A 289 8.01 4.74 1.15
N ILE A 290 7.52 4.23 0.01
CA ILE A 290 6.65 3.04 -0.03
C ILE A 290 7.35 1.83 0.60
N ASN A 291 8.61 1.58 0.25
CA ASN A 291 9.38 0.48 0.80
C ASN A 291 9.66 0.65 2.31
N ALA A 292 9.92 1.87 2.77
CA ALA A 292 10.08 2.16 4.19
C ALA A 292 8.79 1.86 4.98
N LEU A 293 7.62 2.22 4.44
CA LEU A 293 6.31 2.05 5.07
C LEU A 293 5.85 0.59 5.21
N VAL A 294 6.47 -0.35 4.49
CA VAL A 294 6.25 -1.81 4.67
C VAL A 294 6.68 -2.24 6.07
N HIS A 295 7.69 -1.59 6.65
CA HIS A 295 8.22 -1.91 7.96
C HIS A 295 7.57 -1.12 9.12
N GLU A 296 6.53 -0.35 8.83
CA GLU A 296 5.87 0.52 9.80
C GLU A 296 4.45 0.04 10.12
N GLN A 297 4.13 -0.06 11.41
CA GLN A 297 2.79 -0.39 11.92
C GLN A 297 1.95 0.88 12.06
N LEU A 298 1.48 1.41 10.94
CA LEU A 298 0.71 2.67 10.87
C LEU A 298 -0.63 2.46 10.17
N SER A 299 -1.61 3.30 10.50
CA SER A 299 -2.91 3.33 9.81
C SER A 299 -2.74 3.64 8.31
N LEU A 300 -3.66 3.16 7.47
CA LEU A 300 -3.67 3.46 6.03
C LEU A 300 -3.67 4.96 5.73
N LYS A 301 -4.42 5.74 6.52
CA LYS A 301 -4.45 7.21 6.44
C LYS A 301 -3.08 7.82 6.70
N THR A 302 -2.38 7.40 7.75
CA THR A 302 -1.04 7.91 8.06
C THR A 302 -0.06 7.59 6.94
N LYS A 303 -0.09 6.35 6.42
CA LYS A 303 0.76 5.94 5.29
C LYS A 303 0.50 6.79 4.04
N PHE A 304 -0.77 7.07 3.74
CA PHE A 304 -1.16 7.97 2.65
C PHE A 304 -0.59 9.39 2.83
N LEU A 305 -0.75 10.01 4.00
CA LEU A 305 -0.26 11.37 4.22
C LEU A 305 1.27 11.46 4.10
N ILE A 306 1.99 10.42 4.52
CA ILE A 306 3.45 10.32 4.33
C ILE A 306 3.79 10.28 2.83
N ARG A 307 3.05 9.52 2.02
CA ARG A 307 3.24 9.47 0.56
C ARG A 307 2.93 10.83 -0.10
N LEU A 308 1.89 11.54 0.32
CA LEU A 308 1.62 12.90 -0.16
C LEU A 308 2.76 13.87 0.16
N ALA A 309 3.31 13.82 1.37
CA ALA A 309 4.47 14.64 1.73
C ALA A 309 5.67 14.33 0.83
N SER A 310 5.92 13.06 0.50
CA SER A 310 6.95 12.68 -0.47
C SER A 310 6.67 13.17 -1.89
N ILE A 311 5.41 13.19 -2.34
CA ILE A 311 5.06 13.71 -3.66
C ILE A 311 5.26 15.23 -3.74
N LEU A 312 4.93 15.94 -2.66
CA LEU A 312 4.87 17.40 -2.63
C LEU A 312 6.15 18.07 -2.11
N HIS A 313 7.14 17.32 -1.62
CA HIS A 313 8.26 17.92 -0.87
C HIS A 313 9.04 19.03 -1.59
N ASP A 314 9.11 18.99 -2.92
CA ASP A 314 9.89 19.91 -3.76
C ASP A 314 9.07 21.05 -4.39
N VAL A 315 7.72 21.05 -4.26
CA VAL A 315 6.85 22.02 -4.98
C VAL A 315 6.95 23.46 -4.47
N ASP A 316 7.53 23.64 -3.29
CA ASP A 316 7.75 24.91 -2.60
C ASP A 316 9.24 25.12 -2.27
N ASP A 317 10.18 24.42 -2.93
CA ASP A 317 11.61 24.66 -2.73
C ASP A 317 11.99 26.05 -3.27
N LEU A 318 12.54 26.90 -2.38
CA LEU A 318 12.98 28.26 -2.65
C LEU A 318 14.03 28.37 -3.77
N LYS A 319 14.68 27.27 -4.15
CA LYS A 319 15.57 27.23 -5.32
C LYS A 319 14.82 27.47 -6.65
N PHE A 320 13.52 27.19 -6.70
CA PHE A 320 12.73 27.21 -7.94
C PHE A 320 11.55 28.17 -7.87
N VAL A 321 10.97 28.39 -6.68
CA VAL A 321 9.76 29.19 -6.52
C VAL A 321 9.89 30.16 -5.37
N ASP A 322 9.52 31.42 -5.60
CA ASP A 322 9.30 32.39 -4.54
C ASP A 322 7.94 32.11 -3.91
N THR A 323 7.93 31.40 -2.78
CA THR A 323 6.73 30.92 -2.10
C THR A 323 6.73 31.33 -0.64
N VAL A 324 5.53 31.58 -0.11
CA VAL A 324 5.31 31.94 1.29
C VAL A 324 4.42 30.87 1.92
N SER A 325 4.89 30.25 3.00
CA SER A 325 4.09 29.33 3.82
C SER A 325 3.53 28.13 3.03
N TYR A 326 4.33 27.54 2.13
CA TYR A 326 3.99 26.33 1.35
C TYR A 326 2.71 26.49 0.51
N ALA A 327 2.59 27.62 -0.19
CA ALA A 327 1.38 27.98 -0.90
C ALA A 327 1.01 26.98 -2.01
N ASN A 328 2.00 26.45 -2.74
CA ASN A 328 1.76 25.51 -3.83
C ASN A 328 1.25 24.17 -3.30
N ALA A 329 1.90 23.61 -2.27
CA ALA A 329 1.47 22.37 -1.64
C ALA A 329 0.04 22.50 -1.09
N LYS A 330 -0.27 23.61 -0.39
CA LYS A 330 -1.63 23.88 0.10
C LYS A 330 -2.65 24.00 -1.02
N GLN A 331 -2.31 24.70 -2.10
CA GLN A 331 -3.19 24.83 -3.26
C GLN A 331 -3.47 23.48 -3.91
N ILE A 332 -2.45 22.64 -4.11
CA ILE A 332 -2.58 21.30 -4.68
C ILE A 332 -3.44 20.41 -3.78
N LEU A 333 -3.27 20.50 -2.45
CA LEU A 333 -4.02 19.71 -1.48
C LEU A 333 -5.46 20.19 -1.26
N THR A 334 -5.79 21.42 -1.67
CA THR A 334 -7.13 21.99 -1.49
C THR A 334 -8.18 21.16 -2.23
N GLY A 335 -9.21 20.72 -1.51
CA GLY A 335 -10.26 19.86 -2.06
C GLY A 335 -9.92 18.36 -2.10
N HIS A 336 -8.69 17.99 -1.76
CA HIS A 336 -8.27 16.58 -1.68
C HIS A 336 -8.21 16.06 -0.23
N VAL A 337 -7.82 16.88 0.73
CA VAL A 337 -7.70 16.49 2.16
C VAL A 337 -8.32 17.55 3.10
N CYS A 338 -8.61 17.18 4.36
CA CYS A 338 -9.04 18.16 5.37
C CYS A 338 -7.86 19.01 5.89
N ASN A 339 -8.14 20.10 6.59
CA ASN A 339 -7.12 21.05 7.05
C ASN A 339 -6.11 20.41 8.02
N GLU A 340 -6.57 19.56 8.93
CA GLU A 340 -5.70 18.88 9.90
C GLU A 340 -4.71 17.94 9.20
N ASP A 341 -5.17 17.25 8.16
CA ASP A 341 -4.33 16.36 7.35
C ASP A 341 -3.35 17.15 6.49
N MET A 342 -3.79 18.28 5.94
CA MET A 342 -2.93 19.21 5.19
C MET A 342 -1.80 19.74 6.07
N ASP A 343 -2.11 20.20 7.28
CA ASP A 343 -1.10 20.72 8.22
C ASP A 343 -0.06 19.65 8.58
N LEU A 344 -0.48 18.39 8.76
CA LEU A 344 0.45 17.28 8.99
C LEU A 344 1.34 16.99 7.78
N VAL A 345 0.80 17.06 6.55
CA VAL A 345 1.60 16.92 5.32
C VAL A 345 2.63 18.04 5.22
N ILE A 346 2.22 19.30 5.45
CA ILE A 346 3.12 20.46 5.44
C ILE A 346 4.19 20.35 6.51
N GLU A 347 3.85 19.86 7.70
CA GLU A 347 4.82 19.60 8.77
C GLU A 347 5.90 18.61 8.32
N MET A 348 5.51 17.49 7.71
CA MET A 348 6.47 16.50 7.19
C MET A 348 7.34 17.08 6.07
N ILE A 349 6.76 17.86 5.15
CA ILE A 349 7.52 18.57 4.10
C ILE A 349 8.55 19.52 4.72
N SER A 350 8.17 20.24 5.79
CA SER A 350 9.06 21.19 6.46
C SER A 350 10.30 20.52 7.07
N TYR A 351 10.25 19.21 7.34
CA TYR A 351 11.38 18.44 7.88
C TYR A 351 12.34 17.92 6.81
N VAL A 352 11.96 17.94 5.53
CA VAL A 352 12.77 17.39 4.43
C VAL A 352 14.01 18.24 4.18
N SER A 353 13.87 19.57 4.15
CA SER A 353 14.95 20.47 3.75
C SER A 353 16.20 20.33 4.63
N ALA A 354 17.27 19.82 4.02
CA ALA A 354 18.57 19.65 4.67
C ALA A 354 19.27 20.99 4.98
N SER A 355 19.04 22.03 4.19
CA SER A 355 19.63 23.36 4.42
C SER A 355 18.98 24.09 5.59
N VAL A 356 17.71 23.79 5.89
CA VAL A 356 16.99 24.39 7.03
C VAL A 356 17.19 23.56 8.29
N ASN A 357 17.07 22.23 8.20
CA ASN A 357 17.04 21.36 9.37
C ASN A 357 18.38 20.67 9.66
N GLY A 358 19.37 20.73 8.76
CA GLY A 358 20.65 20.06 8.95
C GLY A 358 20.47 18.58 9.28
N ASN A 359 21.00 18.12 10.42
CA ASN A 359 20.72 16.81 11.03
C ASN A 359 19.84 16.89 12.29
N THR A 360 19.33 18.07 12.62
CA THR A 360 18.47 18.28 13.79
C THR A 360 17.17 17.50 13.63
N ILE A 361 16.80 16.76 14.68
CA ILE A 361 15.54 16.02 14.77
C ILE A 361 14.53 16.85 15.58
N PRO A 362 13.40 17.27 15.00
CA PRO A 362 12.33 17.96 15.72
C PRO A 362 11.81 17.14 16.91
N ASN A 363 11.39 17.81 17.99
CA ASN A 363 10.96 17.10 19.21
C ASN A 363 9.79 16.13 18.97
N ARG A 364 8.82 16.49 18.10
CA ARG A 364 7.72 15.61 17.73
C ARG A 364 8.22 14.36 16.98
N ALA A 365 9.20 14.52 16.10
CA ALA A 365 9.81 13.42 15.37
C ALA A 365 10.63 12.47 16.25
N LYS A 366 11.11 12.91 17.42
CA LYS A 366 11.72 12.00 18.42
C LYS A 366 10.68 11.03 19.02
N LEU A 367 9.43 11.48 19.16
CA LEU A 367 8.32 10.66 19.65
C LEU A 367 7.70 9.82 18.53
N PHE A 368 7.69 10.35 17.32
CA PHE A 368 7.09 9.74 16.14
C PHE A 368 8.09 9.72 14.96
N PRO A 369 9.02 8.74 14.94
CA PRO A 369 10.08 8.68 13.92
C PRO A 369 9.58 8.62 12.48
N TRP A 370 8.39 8.09 12.25
CA TRP A 370 7.76 8.00 10.93
C TRP A 370 7.53 9.37 10.25
N LEU A 371 7.50 10.47 11.01
CA LEU A 371 7.44 11.84 10.47
C LEU A 371 8.65 12.20 9.60
N LEU A 372 9.78 11.50 9.78
CA LEU A 372 11.01 11.73 9.03
C LEU A 372 11.17 10.83 7.80
N ILE A 373 10.23 9.92 7.53
CA ILE A 373 10.31 9.02 6.37
C ILE A 373 10.49 9.81 5.06
N PRO A 374 9.73 10.89 4.77
CA PRO A 374 9.95 11.68 3.56
C PRO A 374 11.34 12.31 3.49
N ARG A 375 11.87 12.81 4.62
CA ARG A 375 13.22 13.38 4.72
C ARG A 375 14.28 12.34 4.39
N TYR A 376 14.15 11.14 4.96
CA TYR A 376 15.11 10.08 4.73
C TYR A 376 15.03 9.54 3.30
N ALA A 377 13.83 9.40 2.74
CA ALA A 377 13.63 8.98 1.36
C ALA A 377 14.29 9.95 0.36
N ASP A 378 14.15 11.26 0.57
CA ASP A 378 14.85 12.29 -0.22
C ASP A 378 16.38 12.16 -0.10
N ARG A 379 16.89 12.00 1.12
CA ARG A 379 18.33 11.80 1.36
C ARG A 379 18.88 10.57 0.66
N LEU A 380 18.14 9.45 0.65
CA LEU A 380 18.55 8.22 0.00
C LEU A 380 18.67 8.40 -1.52
N GLU A 381 17.81 9.22 -2.15
CA GLU A 381 17.90 9.54 -3.58
C GLU A 381 19.11 10.43 -3.90
N ALA A 382 19.48 11.32 -2.98
CA ALA A 382 20.61 12.24 -3.14
C ALA A 382 21.99 11.57 -2.98
N VAL A 383 22.05 10.34 -2.48
CA VAL A 383 23.30 9.60 -2.21
C VAL A 383 23.39 8.31 -3.05
N GLY A 384 24.47 7.55 -2.91
CA GLY A 384 24.74 6.39 -3.76
C GLY A 384 25.27 6.76 -5.15
N ILE A 385 25.24 5.79 -6.07
CA ILE A 385 25.90 5.91 -7.37
C ILE A 385 25.31 7.02 -8.24
N ILE A 386 23.98 7.21 -8.18
CA ILE A 386 23.29 8.29 -8.90
C ILE A 386 23.71 9.66 -8.35
N GLY A 387 23.81 9.79 -7.03
CA GLY A 387 24.31 11.00 -6.38
C GLY A 387 25.75 11.35 -6.79
N VAL A 388 26.63 10.33 -6.88
CA VAL A 388 28.01 10.48 -7.37
C VAL A 388 28.01 11.04 -8.80
N ILE A 389 27.25 10.43 -9.70
CA ILE A 389 27.15 10.84 -11.12
C ILE A 389 26.60 12.27 -11.24
N ARG A 390 25.52 12.59 -10.54
CA ARG A 390 24.91 13.93 -10.57
C ARG A 390 25.85 15.01 -10.03
N CYS A 391 26.58 14.71 -8.96
CA CYS A 391 27.57 15.62 -8.41
C CYS A 391 28.68 15.90 -9.44
N TYR A 392 29.18 14.86 -10.11
CA TYR A 392 30.19 15.02 -11.16
C TYR A 392 29.68 15.86 -12.34
N GLN A 393 28.50 15.54 -12.86
CA GLN A 393 27.88 16.29 -13.97
C GLN A 393 27.67 17.77 -13.63
N TYR A 394 27.23 18.07 -12.40
CA TYR A 394 27.10 19.45 -11.91
C TYR A 394 28.46 20.16 -11.82
N THR A 395 29.48 19.50 -11.25
CA THR A 395 30.85 20.02 -11.19
C THR A 395 31.36 20.39 -12.57
N LYS A 396 31.14 19.54 -13.58
CA LYS A 396 31.52 19.82 -14.98
C LYS A 396 30.72 20.96 -15.59
N THR A 397 29.41 21.02 -15.36
CA THR A 397 28.55 22.11 -15.85
C THR A 397 28.96 23.46 -15.27
N LYS A 398 29.46 23.48 -14.03
CA LYS A 398 29.97 24.68 -13.35
C LYS A 398 31.46 24.94 -13.61
N SER A 399 32.12 24.15 -14.46
CA SER A 399 33.57 24.22 -14.72
C SER A 399 34.41 24.24 -13.43
N SER A 400 33.93 23.53 -12.40
CA SER A 400 34.60 23.44 -11.10
C SER A 400 35.59 22.28 -11.09
N PRO A 401 36.70 22.37 -10.33
CA PRO A 401 37.66 21.28 -10.25
C PRO A 401 37.14 20.13 -9.37
N LEU A 402 37.67 18.92 -9.60
CA LEU A 402 37.39 17.77 -8.73
C LEU A 402 37.89 18.03 -7.29
N PHE A 403 39.09 18.59 -7.16
CA PHE A 403 39.72 19.01 -5.91
C PHE A 403 40.70 20.16 -6.18
N THR A 404 41.13 20.87 -5.14
CA THR A 404 42.12 21.95 -5.21
C THR A 404 43.31 21.66 -4.30
N ASP A 405 44.39 22.42 -4.41
CA ASP A 405 45.56 22.32 -3.51
C ASP A 405 45.22 22.57 -2.04
N LYS A 406 44.07 23.20 -1.76
CA LYS A 406 43.56 23.47 -0.41
C LYS A 406 42.61 22.39 0.11
N THR A 407 42.17 21.48 -0.77
CA THR A 407 41.22 20.43 -0.40
C THR A 407 41.93 19.43 0.54
N LEU A 408 41.36 19.25 1.73
CA LEU A 408 41.95 18.40 2.76
C LEU A 408 41.93 16.93 2.29
N LYS A 409 43.09 16.29 2.26
CA LYS A 409 43.23 14.87 1.91
C LYS A 409 43.35 14.00 3.18
N PRO A 410 42.42 13.07 3.44
CA PRO A 410 42.56 12.09 4.52
C PRO A 410 43.75 11.16 4.27
N LYS A 411 44.38 10.61 5.33
CA LYS A 411 45.47 9.63 5.17
C LYS A 411 44.94 8.22 4.90
N VAL A 412 43.88 7.87 5.60
CA VAL A 412 43.10 6.64 5.41
C VAL A 412 41.62 6.98 5.36
N ILE A 413 40.79 6.06 4.86
CA ILE A 413 39.36 6.32 4.67
C ILE A 413 38.64 6.69 5.96
N ASP A 414 39.00 6.07 7.08
CA ASP A 414 38.39 6.33 8.39
C ASP A 414 38.61 7.77 8.87
N ASP A 415 39.70 8.43 8.43
CA ASP A 415 39.99 9.83 8.78
C ASP A 415 39.01 10.81 8.10
N VAL A 416 38.23 10.37 7.10
CA VAL A 416 37.30 11.23 6.37
C VAL A 416 36.29 11.91 7.31
N TRP A 417 35.90 11.24 8.40
CA TRP A 417 34.92 11.76 9.36
C TRP A 417 35.48 12.87 10.25
N ASN A 418 36.81 12.98 10.37
CA ASN A 418 37.48 14.10 11.03
C ASN A 418 37.47 15.36 10.17
N ILE A 419 37.29 15.22 8.85
CA ILE A 419 37.24 16.32 7.87
C ILE A 419 35.78 16.69 7.59
N ALA A 420 34.94 15.70 7.28
CA ALA A 420 33.51 15.86 7.09
C ALA A 420 32.81 15.91 8.46
N THR A 421 33.03 16.96 9.25
CA THR A 421 32.45 17.09 10.60
C THR A 421 31.01 17.63 10.57
N GLU A 422 30.28 17.48 11.67
CA GLU A 422 28.93 18.06 11.80
C GLU A 422 28.96 19.60 11.73
N GLU A 423 29.97 20.23 12.34
CA GLU A 423 30.15 21.68 12.26
C GLU A 423 30.41 22.16 10.83
N ARG A 424 31.15 21.38 10.03
CA ARG A 424 31.40 21.67 8.63
C ARG A 424 30.11 21.60 7.83
N TYR A 425 29.32 20.55 8.04
CA TYR A 425 28.01 20.38 7.42
C TYR A 425 27.04 21.51 7.77
N ALA A 426 26.98 21.91 9.05
CA ALA A 426 26.11 22.99 9.52
C ALA A 426 26.44 24.37 8.91
N LYS A 427 27.69 24.59 8.47
CA LYS A 427 28.15 25.83 7.82
C LYS A 427 27.93 25.83 6.30
N TYR A 428 27.54 24.71 5.71
CA TYR A 428 27.36 24.61 4.27
C TYR A 428 26.21 25.49 3.79
N ASN A 429 26.50 26.39 2.85
CA ASN A 429 25.57 27.41 2.35
C ASN A 429 25.17 27.20 0.88
N GLY A 430 25.48 26.03 0.30
CA GLY A 430 25.23 25.77 -1.12
C GLY A 430 26.46 25.88 -2.02
N GLN A 431 27.62 26.29 -1.48
CA GLN A 431 28.85 26.46 -2.25
C GLN A 431 30.01 25.68 -1.62
N SER A 432 30.84 25.08 -2.48
CA SER A 432 32.05 24.35 -2.12
C SER A 432 33.16 24.71 -3.10
N SER A 433 34.42 24.68 -2.65
CA SER A 433 35.57 25.05 -3.49
C SER A 433 35.92 24.01 -4.56
N SER A 434 35.46 22.77 -4.40
CA SER A 434 35.68 21.66 -5.31
C SER A 434 34.62 20.58 -5.14
N MET A 435 34.62 19.57 -6.02
CA MET A 435 33.73 18.41 -5.88
C MET A 435 34.00 17.64 -4.58
N ILE A 436 35.25 17.38 -4.24
CA ILE A 436 35.61 16.67 -3.01
C ILE A 436 35.25 17.50 -1.77
N ASP A 437 35.43 18.82 -1.80
CA ASP A 437 34.95 19.67 -0.71
C ASP A 437 33.42 19.58 -0.55
N HIS A 438 32.66 19.45 -1.65
CA HIS A 438 31.22 19.20 -1.57
C HIS A 438 30.85 17.86 -0.91
N TYR A 439 31.70 16.83 -1.05
CA TYR A 439 31.50 15.56 -0.34
C TYR A 439 31.65 15.76 1.17
N TYR A 440 32.67 16.52 1.59
CA TYR A 440 32.91 16.83 3.00
C TYR A 440 31.88 17.80 3.59
N ASP A 441 31.50 18.81 2.82
CA ASP A 441 30.57 19.86 3.23
C ASP A 441 29.13 19.35 3.28
N LYS A 442 28.76 18.34 2.48
CA LYS A 442 27.37 17.90 2.31
C LYS A 442 27.19 16.39 2.23
N LEU A 443 27.67 15.72 1.18
CA LEU A 443 27.16 14.41 0.78
C LEU A 443 27.41 13.30 1.82
N LEU A 444 28.59 13.26 2.43
CA LEU A 444 28.91 12.23 3.43
C LEU A 444 28.04 12.32 4.68
N ARG A 445 27.70 13.54 5.12
CA ARG A 445 26.80 13.77 6.26
C ARG A 445 25.34 13.66 5.89
N LEU A 446 24.99 13.93 4.63
CA LEU A 446 23.64 13.68 4.11
C LEU A 446 23.34 12.18 4.06
N GLY A 447 24.34 11.36 3.72
CA GLY A 447 24.25 9.90 3.67
C GLY A 447 24.48 9.18 4.99
N ASN A 448 24.85 9.88 6.06
CA ASN A 448 25.14 9.29 7.37
C ASN A 448 24.27 9.93 8.46
N PHE A 449 23.18 9.23 8.82
CA PHE A 449 22.16 9.66 9.77
C PHE A 449 21.55 8.47 10.52
N GLU A 450 20.99 8.70 11.71
CA GLU A 450 20.38 7.62 12.49
C GLU A 450 18.92 7.38 12.11
N THR A 451 18.53 6.10 12.09
CA THR A 451 17.15 5.65 11.86
C THR A 451 16.96 4.22 12.37
N ASP A 452 15.79 3.93 12.91
CA ASP A 452 15.38 2.58 13.32
C ASP A 452 14.63 1.83 12.21
N ASN A 453 14.28 2.49 11.10
CA ASN A 453 13.58 1.84 10.00
C ASN A 453 14.52 0.87 9.24
N PRO A 454 14.21 -0.43 9.16
CA PRO A 454 15.11 -1.43 8.59
C PRO A 454 15.46 -1.21 7.11
N TYR A 455 14.50 -0.77 6.30
CA TYR A 455 14.73 -0.49 4.89
C TYR A 455 15.68 0.69 4.72
N ILE A 456 15.40 1.80 5.40
CA ILE A 456 16.19 3.03 5.27
C ILE A 456 17.63 2.75 5.72
N LYS A 457 17.82 2.08 6.85
CA LYS A 457 19.15 1.70 7.37
C LYS A 457 19.93 0.84 6.38
N LYS A 458 19.26 -0.14 5.76
CA LYS A 458 19.88 -1.02 4.76
C LYS A 458 20.36 -0.24 3.53
N ILE A 459 19.47 0.58 2.95
CA ILE A 459 19.80 1.35 1.74
C ILE A 459 20.88 2.38 2.04
N GLN A 460 20.79 3.09 3.16
CA GLN A 460 21.79 4.05 3.60
C GLN A 460 23.21 3.46 3.61
N ILE A 461 23.40 2.30 4.24
CA ILE A 461 24.70 1.64 4.31
C ILE A 461 25.23 1.37 2.89
N SER A 462 24.41 0.78 2.03
CA SER A 462 24.82 0.48 0.64
C SER A 462 25.06 1.73 -0.21
N SER A 463 24.38 2.85 0.08
CA SER A 463 24.52 4.09 -0.66
C SER A 463 25.69 4.95 -0.20
N LEU A 464 26.30 4.64 0.94
CA LEU A 464 27.50 5.31 1.42
C LEU A 464 28.76 4.78 0.72
N ASP A 465 28.77 3.50 0.33
CA ASP A 465 29.93 2.86 -0.31
C ASP A 465 30.41 3.58 -1.59
N PRO A 466 29.53 4.00 -2.53
CA PRO A 466 29.98 4.75 -3.71
C PRO A 466 30.60 6.11 -3.36
N LEU A 467 30.12 6.78 -2.30
CA LEU A 467 30.68 8.05 -1.86
C LEU A 467 32.08 7.86 -1.26
N LEU A 468 32.23 6.86 -0.39
CA LEU A 468 33.53 6.52 0.19
C LEU A 468 34.52 6.04 -0.88
N LYS A 469 34.04 5.34 -1.91
CA LYS A 469 34.89 4.91 -3.03
C LYS A 469 35.53 6.08 -3.78
N VAL A 470 34.81 7.18 -3.97
CA VAL A 470 35.35 8.42 -4.56
C VAL A 470 36.45 9.00 -3.68
N ILE A 471 36.25 9.00 -2.35
CA ILE A 471 37.27 9.46 -1.40
C ILE A 471 38.50 8.55 -1.42
N ASP A 472 38.33 7.23 -1.46
CA ASP A 472 39.44 6.27 -1.58
C ASP A 472 40.29 6.53 -2.83
N LEU A 473 39.64 6.76 -3.98
CA LEU A 473 40.32 7.10 -5.22
C LEU A 473 41.06 8.44 -5.10
N PHE A 474 40.49 9.42 -4.40
CA PHE A 474 41.17 10.69 -4.13
C PHE A 474 42.40 10.52 -3.24
N ILE A 475 42.29 9.74 -2.15
CA ILE A 475 43.41 9.41 -1.26
C ILE A 475 44.54 8.75 -2.05
N ALA A 476 44.20 7.80 -2.94
CA ALA A 476 45.14 7.04 -3.74
C ALA A 476 45.69 7.77 -4.98
N ASP A 477 45.36 9.05 -5.20
CA ASP A 477 45.75 9.83 -6.39
C ASP A 477 45.28 9.19 -7.72
N LYS A 478 44.12 8.53 -7.68
CA LYS A 478 43.50 7.82 -8.82
C LYS A 478 42.15 8.39 -9.24
N LEU A 479 41.70 9.48 -8.62
CA LEU A 479 40.42 10.10 -8.98
C LEU A 479 40.57 10.91 -10.27
N THR A 480 39.94 10.45 -11.34
CA THR A 480 40.00 11.05 -12.67
C THR A 480 38.60 11.26 -13.25
N ASP A 481 38.51 12.09 -14.29
CA ASP A 481 37.28 12.26 -15.07
C ASP A 481 36.82 10.95 -15.72
N GLU A 482 37.77 10.14 -16.22
CA GLU A 482 37.52 8.84 -16.82
C GLU A 482 36.77 7.88 -15.88
N TYR A 483 37.06 7.92 -14.58
CA TYR A 483 36.34 7.11 -13.59
C TYR A 483 34.84 7.44 -13.61
N PHE A 484 34.48 8.71 -13.58
CA PHE A 484 33.07 9.11 -13.57
C PHE A 484 32.39 8.87 -14.91
N GLU A 485 33.10 9.07 -16.02
CA GLU A 485 32.60 8.73 -17.35
C GLU A 485 32.30 7.23 -17.48
N SER A 486 33.10 6.37 -16.86
CA SER A 486 32.84 4.92 -16.81
C SER A 486 31.63 4.52 -15.97
N LEU A 487 31.15 5.39 -15.06
CA LEU A 487 29.92 5.16 -14.30
C LEU A 487 28.67 5.61 -15.05
N ILE A 488 28.83 6.53 -16.00
CA ILE A 488 27.74 7.09 -16.81
C ILE A 488 27.41 6.18 -17.99
N ASN A 489 28.43 5.56 -18.58
CA ASN A 489 28.35 4.60 -19.67
C ASN A 489 27.99 3.20 -19.16
#